data_AF-A0A150AN52-F1
#
_entry.id   AF-A0A150AN52-F1
#
_cell.length_a   1.000
_cell.length_b   1.000
_cell.length_c   1.000
_cell.angle_alpha   90.00
_cell.angle_beta   90.00
_cell.angle_gamma   90.00
#
_symmetry.space_group_name_H-M   'P 1'
#
loop_
_entity.id
_entity.type
_entity.pdbx_description
1 polymer ?
#
loop_
_entity_poly.entity_id
_entity_poly.type
_entity_poly.pdbx_seq_one_letter_code
_entity_poly.pdbx_strand_id
1 'polypeptide(L)'
;MVGGPEVFLVIGTALAGKQGITLVQNKLKRMLGLPEGRYPATKRQYNLALFIMFMWLISLTVPLYIPGFMELLHLDQLMWYYYLIIDLLFIVAFVFLGGHQFTTKFARLITWEEWELPEKKTDN
;
A
#
# COMPACT_ATOMS: atom_id res chain seq x y z
N MET A 1 3.53 -0.82 -19.73
CA MET A 1 4.21 -1.18 -18.48
C MET A 1 3.21 -0.96 -17.37
N VAL A 2 2.78 -2.04 -16.73
CA VAL A 2 1.73 -2.08 -15.72
C VAL A 2 2.42 -2.12 -14.35
N GLY A 3 1.88 -1.42 -13.34
CA GLY A 3 2.46 -1.37 -12.00
C GLY A 3 3.31 -0.12 -11.68
N GLY A 4 3.23 0.93 -12.49
CA GLY A 4 4.07 2.12 -12.35
C GLY A 4 3.88 2.79 -10.98
N PRO A 5 2.67 3.25 -10.63
CA PRO A 5 2.41 3.94 -9.38
C PRO A 5 2.81 3.11 -8.15
N GLU A 6 2.51 1.81 -8.10
CA GLU A 6 2.79 0.97 -6.92
C GLU A 6 4.27 0.70 -6.75
N VAL A 7 4.98 0.38 -7.84
CA VAL A 7 6.43 0.15 -7.79
C VAL A 7 7.15 1.43 -7.40
N PHE A 8 6.76 2.59 -7.95
CA PHE A 8 7.33 3.87 -7.53
C PHE A 8 6.99 4.22 -6.08
N LEU A 9 5.80 3.87 -5.59
CA LEU A 9 5.43 4.11 -4.19
C LEU A 9 6.19 3.19 -3.25
N VAL A 10 6.34 1.90 -3.58
CA VAL A 10 7.08 0.93 -2.76
C VAL A 10 8.57 1.24 -2.75
N ILE A 11 9.18 1.49 -3.92
CA ILE A 11 10.59 1.88 -4.03
C ILE A 11 10.83 3.25 -3.39
N GLY A 12 9.95 4.22 -3.62
CA GLY A 12 10.02 5.53 -2.99
C GLY A 12 9.87 5.46 -1.48
N THR A 13 9.02 4.57 -0.98
CA THR A 13 8.88 4.26 0.46
C THR A 13 10.18 3.68 1.02
N ALA A 14 10.78 2.72 0.32
CA ALA A 14 12.03 2.08 0.73
C ALA A 14 13.20 3.08 0.79
N LEU A 15 13.33 3.94 -0.22
CA LEU A 15 14.47 4.85 -0.36
C LEU A 15 14.35 6.13 0.48
N ALA A 16 13.15 6.71 0.58
CA ALA A 16 12.97 8.01 1.21
C ALA A 16 12.50 7.94 2.69
N GLY A 17 12.30 6.72 3.20
CA GLY A 17 11.84 6.46 4.56
C GLY A 17 10.50 7.14 4.88
N LYS A 18 10.21 7.30 6.18
CA LYS A 18 8.95 7.91 6.67
C LYS A 18 8.65 9.29 6.06
N GLN A 19 9.67 10.13 5.87
CA GLN A 19 9.48 11.52 5.45
C GLN A 19 9.05 11.61 3.98
N GLY A 20 9.68 10.83 3.09
CA GLY A 20 9.31 10.82 1.67
C GLY A 20 7.88 10.33 1.43
N ILE A 21 7.42 9.33 2.18
CA ILE A 21 6.06 8.81 2.04
C ILE A 21 5.03 9.86 2.47
N THR A 22 5.32 10.59 3.54
CA THR A 22 4.43 11.63 4.03
C THR A 22 4.29 12.75 2.99
N LEU A 23 5.38 13.06 2.27
CA LEU A 23 5.40 14.05 1.19
C LEU A 23 4.59 13.57 -0.04
N VAL A 24 4.77 12.32 -0.45
CA VAL A 24 4.01 11.72 -1.57
C VAL A 24 2.51 11.64 -1.23
N GLN A 25 2.17 11.20 -0.02
CA GLN A 25 0.77 11.16 0.43
C GLN A 25 0.12 12.55 0.43
N ASN A 26 0.81 13.57 0.95
CA ASN A 26 0.28 14.93 0.95
C ASN A 26 0.11 15.47 -0.48
N LYS A 27 1.06 15.17 -1.38
CA LYS A 27 0.96 15.57 -2.80
C LYS A 27 -0.21 14.90 -3.50
N LEU A 28 -0.44 13.60 -3.27
CA LEU A 28 -1.59 12.86 -3.80
C LEU A 28 -2.93 13.40 -3.26
N LYS A 29 -3.00 13.68 -1.95
CA LYS A 29 -4.20 14.28 -1.34
C LYS A 29 -4.49 15.66 -1.93
N ARG A 30 -3.47 16.49 -2.11
CA ARG A 30 -3.59 17.82 -2.72
C ARG A 30 -4.07 17.75 -4.17
N MET A 31 -3.54 16.80 -4.96
CA MET A 31 -4.03 16.56 -6.33
C MET A 31 -5.51 16.18 -6.37
N LEU A 32 -6.00 15.53 -5.32
CA LEU A 32 -7.39 15.08 -5.18
C LEU A 32 -8.27 16.07 -4.39
N GLY A 33 -7.76 17.27 -4.08
CA GLY A 33 -8.51 18.33 -3.38
C GLY A 33 -8.81 18.05 -1.91
N LEU A 34 -8.12 17.10 -1.29
CA LEU A 34 -8.33 16.71 0.10
C LEU A 34 -7.36 17.44 1.05
N PRO A 35 -7.78 17.70 2.31
CA PRO A 35 -6.94 18.41 3.27
C PRO A 35 -5.66 17.63 3.57
N GLU A 36 -4.53 18.34 3.50
CA GLU A 36 -3.22 17.82 3.88
C GLU A 36 -3.19 17.57 5.38
N GLY A 37 -2.66 16.41 5.81
CA GLY A 37 -2.65 16.09 7.24
C GLY A 37 -2.39 14.63 7.57
N ARG A 38 -1.84 14.43 8.78
CA ARG A 38 -1.66 13.12 9.42
C ARG A 38 -2.96 12.70 10.09
N TYR A 39 -3.94 12.26 9.31
CA TYR A 39 -5.15 11.68 9.89
C TYR A 39 -4.84 10.25 10.35
N PRO A 40 -4.99 9.94 11.65
CA PRO A 40 -4.89 8.56 12.12
C PRO A 40 -6.05 7.77 11.51
N ALA A 41 -5.74 6.67 10.83
CA ALA A 41 -6.76 5.74 10.38
C ALA A 41 -7.43 5.09 11.60
N THR A 42 -8.75 5.02 11.61
CA THR A 42 -9.45 4.22 12.62
C THR A 42 -9.08 2.74 12.45
N LYS A 43 -9.18 1.93 13.52
CA LYS A 43 -8.86 0.49 13.46
C LYS A 43 -9.61 -0.24 12.34
N ARG A 44 -10.87 0.14 12.08
CA ARG A 44 -11.68 -0.41 10.98
C ARG A 44 -11.14 -0.03 9.60
N GLN A 45 -10.81 1.25 9.38
CA GLN A 45 -10.21 1.71 8.13
C GLN A 45 -8.85 1.03 7.86
N TYR A 46 -8.03 0.88 8.90
CA TYR A 46 -6.75 0.20 8.80
C TYR A 46 -6.91 -1.29 8.42
N ASN A 47 -7.83 -2.01 9.09
CA ASN A 47 -8.09 -3.41 8.77
C ASN A 47 -8.69 -3.58 7.36
N LEU A 48 -9.55 -2.66 6.93
CA LEU A 48 -10.10 -2.64 5.57
C LEU A 48 -9.00 -2.39 4.54
N ALA A 49 -8.10 -1.43 4.80
CA ALA A 49 -6.93 -1.18 3.95
C ALA A 49 -6.05 -2.43 3.83
N LEU A 50 -5.75 -3.10 4.95
CA LEU A 50 -5.01 -4.37 4.96
C LEU A 50 -5.69 -5.44 4.11
N PHE A 51 -7.00 -5.64 4.29
CA PHE A 51 -7.75 -6.62 3.54
C PHE A 51 -7.72 -6.32 2.04
N ILE A 52 -7.94 -5.06 1.65
CA ILE A 52 -7.88 -4.65 0.24
C ILE A 52 -6.48 -4.85 -0.33
N MET A 53 -5.42 -4.48 0.41
CA MET A 53 -4.03 -4.70 -0.02
C MET A 53 -3.69 -6.17 -0.20
N PHE A 54 -4.23 -7.03 0.67
CA PHE A 54 -4.04 -8.48 0.57
C PHE A 54 -4.80 -9.04 -0.65
N MET A 55 -6.04 -8.62 -0.86
CA MET A 55 -6.82 -8.98 -2.05
C MET A 55 -6.15 -8.49 -3.34
N TRP A 56 -5.61 -7.27 -3.35
CA TRP A 56 -4.84 -6.70 -4.46
C TRP A 56 -3.63 -7.58 -4.80
N LEU A 57 -2.86 -8.00 -3.79
CA LEU A 57 -1.70 -8.88 -3.98
C LEU A 57 -2.12 -10.23 -4.56
N ILE A 58 -3.17 -10.84 -4.03
CA ILE A 58 -3.73 -12.11 -4.56
C ILE A 58 -4.18 -11.93 -6.01
N SER A 59 -4.89 -10.84 -6.30
CA SER A 59 -5.43 -10.54 -7.63
C SER A 59 -4.32 -10.42 -8.68
N LEU A 60 -3.16 -9.88 -8.31
CA LEU A 60 -2.01 -9.80 -9.23
C LEU A 60 -1.22 -11.10 -9.32
N THR A 61 -1.11 -11.84 -8.22
CA THR A 61 -0.24 -13.02 -8.13
C THR A 61 -0.91 -14.27 -8.71
N VAL A 62 -2.17 -14.53 -8.35
CA VAL A 62 -2.89 -15.76 -8.73
C VAL A 62 -2.97 -15.97 -10.24
N PRO A 63 -3.33 -14.96 -11.06
CA PRO A 63 -3.45 -15.16 -12.52
C PRO A 63 -2.11 -15.48 -13.19
N LEU A 64 -0.98 -15.11 -12.60
CA LEU A 64 0.36 -15.41 -13.13
C LEU A 64 0.73 -16.91 -12.97
N TYR A 65 0.21 -17.58 -11.94
CA TYR A 65 0.52 -18.98 -11.66
C TYR A 65 -0.59 -19.95 -12.13
N ILE A 66 -1.81 -19.45 -12.35
CA ILE A 66 -2.96 -20.26 -12.77
C ILE A 66 -3.52 -19.68 -14.08
N PRO A 67 -3.10 -20.20 -15.25
CA PRO A 67 -3.53 -19.70 -16.55
C PRO A 67 -5.05 -19.72 -16.74
N GLY A 68 -5.73 -20.74 -16.20
CA GLY A 68 -7.19 -20.87 -16.28
C GLY A 68 -7.97 -19.77 -15.56
N PHE A 69 -7.33 -18.97 -14.71
CA PHE A 69 -7.97 -17.83 -14.05
C PHE A 69 -8.14 -16.64 -14.99
N MET A 70 -7.19 -16.46 -15.92
CA MET A 70 -7.26 -15.40 -16.94
C MET A 70 -8.39 -15.66 -17.94
N GLU A 71 -8.53 -16.92 -18.40
CA GLU A 71 -9.61 -17.35 -19.29
C GLU A 71 -10.98 -17.25 -18.61
N LEU A 72 -11.11 -17.68 -17.36
CA LEU A 72 -12.38 -17.64 -16.62
C LEU A 72 -12.93 -16.21 -16.47
N LEU A 73 -12.06 -15.24 -16.26
CA LEU A 73 -12.42 -13.84 -16.03
C LEU A 73 -12.39 -12.99 -17.31
N HIS A 74 -12.10 -13.59 -18.48
CA HIS A 74 -11.93 -12.88 -19.75
C HIS A 74 -10.97 -11.68 -19.63
N LEU A 75 -9.95 -11.81 -18.79
CA LEU A 75 -9.04 -10.73 -18.45
C LEU A 75 -8.27 -10.24 -19.67
N ASP A 76 -8.12 -11.06 -20.70
CA ASP A 76 -7.40 -10.76 -21.93
C ASP A 76 -8.04 -9.60 -22.72
N GLN A 77 -9.39 -9.48 -22.67
CA GLN A 77 -10.12 -8.41 -23.38
C GLN A 77 -10.24 -7.12 -22.56
N LEU A 78 -10.21 -7.25 -21.23
CA LEU A 78 -10.41 -6.15 -20.27
C LEU A 78 -9.15 -5.80 -19.49
N MET A 79 -8.00 -6.31 -19.93
CA MET A 79 -6.75 -6.29 -19.18
C MET A 79 -6.34 -4.87 -18.78
N TRP A 80 -6.55 -3.91 -19.67
CA TRP A 80 -6.29 -2.50 -19.41
C TRP A 80 -7.16 -1.93 -18.28
N TYR A 81 -8.47 -2.19 -18.30
CA TYR A 81 -9.40 -1.73 -17.27
C TYR A 81 -9.11 -2.40 -15.93
N TYR A 82 -8.79 -3.69 -15.94
CA TYR A 82 -8.43 -4.44 -14.76
C TYR A 82 -7.23 -3.81 -14.04
N TYR A 83 -6.15 -3.52 -14.75
CA TYR A 83 -4.99 -2.88 -14.17
C TYR A 83 -5.27 -1.47 -13.66
N LEU A 84 -6.02 -0.66 -14.42
CA LEU A 84 -6.39 0.68 -13.98
C LEU A 84 -7.24 0.66 -12.69
N ILE A 85 -8.15 -0.30 -12.55
CA ILE A 85 -8.97 -0.49 -11.35
C ILE A 85 -8.10 -0.92 -10.17
N ILE A 86 -7.16 -1.83 -10.41
CA ILE A 86 -6.24 -2.35 -9.40
C ILE A 86 -5.29 -1.26 -8.88
N ASP A 87 -4.71 -0.44 -9.77
CA ASP A 87 -3.88 0.70 -9.39
C ASP A 87 -4.68 1.72 -8.55
N LEU A 88 -5.93 2.01 -8.94
CA LEU A 88 -6.83 2.88 -8.17
C LEU A 88 -7.15 2.30 -6.80
N LEU A 89 -7.47 1.01 -6.73
CA LEU A 89 -7.73 0.28 -5.48
C LEU A 89 -6.53 0.35 -4.54
N PHE A 90 -5.32 0.18 -5.08
CA PHE A 90 -4.09 0.32 -4.32
C PHE A 90 -3.94 1.73 -3.74
N ILE A 91 -4.11 2.77 -4.56
CA ILE A 91 -3.99 4.16 -4.10
C ILE A 91 -5.03 4.45 -3.00
N VAL A 92 -6.27 4.01 -3.19
CA VAL A 92 -7.35 4.16 -2.18
C VAL A 92 -7.01 3.42 -0.89
N ALA A 93 -6.60 2.16 -0.96
CA ALA A 93 -6.25 1.39 0.23
C ALA A 93 -5.03 1.95 0.95
N PHE A 94 -3.97 2.25 0.21
CA PHE A 94 -2.67 2.63 0.75
C PHE A 94 -2.64 4.08 1.25
N VAL A 95 -3.18 5.03 0.47
CA VAL A 95 -3.12 6.47 0.77
C VAL A 95 -4.31 6.94 1.60
N PHE A 96 -5.51 6.45 1.29
CA PHE A 96 -6.74 6.97 1.88
C PHE A 96 -7.20 6.18 3.11
N LEU A 97 -7.32 4.85 3.01
CA LEU A 97 -7.79 4.02 4.11
C LEU A 97 -6.69 3.71 5.14
N GLY A 98 -5.50 3.34 4.66
CA GLY A 98 -4.35 3.04 5.50
C GLY A 98 -3.68 4.29 6.08
N GLY A 99 -3.75 5.40 5.33
CA GLY A 99 -3.31 6.71 5.77
C GLY A 99 -1.84 6.73 6.25
N HIS A 100 -1.57 7.56 7.25
CA HIS A 100 -0.20 7.69 7.79
C HIS A 100 0.25 6.47 8.59
N GLN A 101 -0.70 5.75 9.20
CA GLN A 101 -0.40 4.64 10.11
C GLN A 101 0.04 3.38 9.36
N PHE A 102 -0.65 3.05 8.26
CA PHE A 102 -0.26 1.93 7.39
C PHE A 102 1.08 2.17 6.73
N THR A 103 1.26 3.35 6.14
CA THR A 103 2.51 3.70 5.46
C THR A 103 3.71 3.76 6.38
N THR A 104 3.55 4.27 7.59
CA THR A 104 4.58 4.25 8.63
C THR A 104 5.01 2.82 8.98
N LYS A 105 4.05 1.90 9.15
CA LYS A 105 4.34 0.50 9.46
C LYS A 105 4.97 -0.23 8.27
N PHE A 106 4.49 0.06 7.07
CA PHE A 106 5.04 -0.48 5.84
C PHE A 106 6.47 -0.02 5.60
N ALA A 107 6.76 1.27 5.82
CA ALA A 107 8.11 1.81 5.77
C ALA A 107 9.05 1.06 6.72
N ARG A 108 8.63 0.87 7.97
CA ARG A 108 9.40 0.13 8.98
C ARG A 108 9.71 -1.32 8.60
N LEU A 109 8.84 -1.97 7.83
CA LEU A 109 9.10 -3.34 7.35
C LEU A 109 10.23 -3.38 6.31
N ILE A 110 10.48 -2.26 5.62
CA ILE A 110 11.43 -2.20 4.50
C ILE A 110 12.72 -1.48 4.91
N THR A 111 12.64 -0.52 5.82
CA THR A 111 13.81 0.14 6.39
C THR A 111 14.44 -0.74 7.45
N TRP A 112 15.75 -0.97 7.34
CA TRP A 112 16.52 -1.61 8.40
C TRP A 112 16.53 -0.72 9.64
N GLU A 113 15.95 -1.18 10.74
CA GLU A 113 16.07 -0.59 12.08
C GLU A 113 17.00 -1.49 12.90
N GLU A 114 17.89 -0.90 13.72
CA GLU A 114 18.71 -1.67 14.65
C GLU A 114 17.82 -2.46 15.60
N TRP A 115 18.14 -3.73 15.82
CA TRP A 115 17.36 -4.58 16.70
C TRP A 115 17.59 -4.18 18.16
N GLU A 116 16.69 -3.37 18.71
CA GLU A 116 16.66 -3.04 20.13
C GLU A 116 16.12 -4.25 20.91
N LEU A 117 17.00 -4.93 21.65
CA LEU A 117 16.58 -5.96 22.60
C LEU A 117 15.72 -5.30 23.68
N PRO A 118 14.56 -5.89 24.05
CA PRO A 118 13.74 -5.33 25.11
C PRO A 118 14.58 -5.30 26.40
N GLU A 119 14.85 -4.10 26.92
CA GLU A 119 15.47 -3.95 28.22
C GLU A 119 14.64 -4.75 29.23
N LYS A 120 15.30 -5.72 29.85
CA LYS A 120 14.70 -6.55 30.89
C LYS A 120 14.22 -5.59 31.97
N LYS A 121 12.90 -5.42 32.13
CA LYS A 121 12.33 -4.69 33.26
C LYS A 121 12.87 -5.31 34.53
N THR A 122 13.81 -4.63 35.17
CA THR A 122 14.19 -4.90 36.55
C THR A 122 13.04 -4.36 37.38
N ASP A 123 12.07 -5.23 37.67
CA ASP A 123 11.10 -4.97 38.74
C ASP A 123 11.89 -4.86 40.05
N ASN A 124 12.03 -3.64 40.57
CA ASN A 124 12.43 -3.37 41.96
C ASN A 124 11.17 -3.22 42.81
#